data_AF-A0A258WZA5-F1
#
_entry.id   AF-A0A258WZA5-F1
#
_cell.length_a   1.000
_cell.length_b   1.000
_cell.length_c   1.000
_cell.angle_alpha   90.00
_cell.angle_beta   90.00
_cell.angle_gamma   90.00
#
_symmetry.space_group_name_H-M   'P 1'
#
loop_
_entity.id
_entity.type
_entity.pdbx_description
1 polymer ?
#
loop_
_entity_poly.entity_id
_entity_poly.type
_entity_poly.pdbx_seq_one_letter_code
_entity_poly.pdbx_strand_id
1 'polypeptide(L)'
;MKYKLGEFVRFVNERREGYITRIIDESTIAVTDDDGFEIPVLASQVTRVHGQTDSSDDLKVESNSDLKQSHFISNGIFLAISPDKRSPSVAHFHLINSSSWQLLFTLYTRKKNQHKGEYAGILKARSAVQIYSCSLNELDLWPEFNIQALLFSPGNEEIQKPIEFSEKFKAKDFSGAKKQHELLEQAAWLIQLDSPEPLIDPEKLKESFFRPHTEKIQIEKPGKEVDLHIEKLRDDYQFLNSSEILDIQMSHFRKSLDAAIVHKIPSIIFIHGSGNGTLRNEIHKTISKHAQVKTFMDAHKERFGYGATEVFFK
;
A
#
# COMPACT_ATOMS: atom_id res chain seq x y z
N MET A 1 9.30 -13.35 -29.84
CA MET A 1 9.73 -14.19 -28.69
C MET A 1 8.70 -15.27 -28.45
N LYS A 2 9.13 -16.51 -28.13
CA LYS A 2 8.27 -17.72 -28.08
C LYS A 2 7.52 -17.92 -26.76
N TYR A 3 7.91 -17.21 -25.70
CA TYR A 3 7.34 -17.35 -24.35
C TYR A 3 7.15 -15.97 -23.71
N LYS A 4 6.13 -15.83 -22.87
CA LYS A 4 5.79 -14.62 -22.11
C LYS A 4 6.07 -14.80 -20.61
N LEU A 5 6.31 -13.68 -19.92
CA LEU A 5 6.38 -13.63 -18.46
C LEU A 5 5.05 -14.11 -17.84
N GLY A 6 5.15 -14.94 -16.81
CA GLY A 6 4.01 -15.56 -16.14
C GLY A 6 3.46 -16.82 -16.83
N GLU A 7 4.01 -17.25 -17.97
CA GLU A 7 3.61 -18.52 -18.59
C GLU A 7 4.04 -19.71 -17.71
N PHE A 8 3.14 -20.67 -17.55
CA PHE A 8 3.45 -21.95 -16.92
C PHE A 8 4.11 -22.89 -17.94
N VAL A 9 5.31 -23.33 -17.61
CA VAL A 9 6.14 -24.15 -18.49
C VAL A 9 6.65 -25.39 -17.77
N ARG A 10 6.83 -26.47 -18.55
CA ARG A 10 7.44 -27.72 -18.11
C ARG A 10 8.83 -27.83 -18.71
N PHE A 11 9.79 -28.29 -17.92
CA PHE A 11 11.15 -28.56 -18.38
C PHE A 11 11.12 -29.80 -19.28
N VAL A 12 11.80 -29.76 -20.43
CA VAL A 12 11.77 -30.84 -21.43
C VAL A 12 12.50 -32.08 -20.92
N ASN A 13 13.59 -31.90 -20.18
CA ASN A 13 14.48 -32.98 -19.72
C ASN A 13 14.32 -33.31 -18.23
N GLU A 14 13.53 -32.54 -17.49
CA GLU A 14 13.35 -32.70 -16.05
C GLU A 14 11.85 -32.83 -15.74
N ARG A 15 11.48 -33.61 -14.73
CA ARG A 15 10.09 -33.66 -14.22
C ARG A 15 9.82 -32.45 -13.31
N ARG A 16 10.09 -31.26 -13.83
CA ARG A 16 9.90 -29.99 -13.14
C ARG A 16 9.02 -29.09 -13.97
N GLU A 17 8.26 -28.28 -13.26
CA GLU A 17 7.33 -27.30 -13.82
C GLU A 17 7.50 -26.00 -13.04
N GLY A 18 7.20 -24.89 -13.68
CA GLY A 18 7.30 -23.61 -13.02
C GLY A 18 6.78 -22.49 -13.89
N TYR A 19 6.82 -21.28 -13.35
CA TYR A 19 6.37 -20.08 -14.02
C TYR A 19 7.57 -19.28 -14.51
N ILE A 20 7.48 -18.73 -15.72
CA ILE A 20 8.49 -17.81 -16.22
C ILE A 20 8.40 -16.51 -15.42
N THR A 21 9.34 -16.28 -14.50
CA THR A 21 9.36 -15.09 -13.63
C THR A 21 10.27 -14.00 -14.16
N ARG A 22 11.20 -14.34 -15.07
CA ARG A 22 12.09 -13.38 -15.71
C ARG A 22 12.48 -13.82 -17.12
N ILE A 23 12.60 -12.88 -18.04
CA ILE A 23 13.25 -13.10 -19.34
C ILE A 23 14.62 -12.43 -19.24
N ILE A 24 15.68 -13.24 -19.32
CA ILE A 24 17.06 -12.77 -19.14
C ILE A 24 17.58 -12.24 -20.48
N ASP A 25 17.39 -13.01 -21.55
CA ASP A 25 17.75 -12.66 -22.94
C ASP A 25 16.84 -13.41 -23.94
N GLU A 26 17.13 -13.33 -25.25
CA GLU A 26 16.30 -13.99 -26.28
C GLU A 26 16.27 -15.53 -26.19
N SER A 27 17.28 -16.12 -25.56
CA SER A 27 17.49 -17.57 -25.47
C SER A 27 17.36 -18.11 -24.04
N THR A 28 17.46 -17.26 -23.03
CA THR A 28 17.49 -17.63 -21.61
C THR A 28 16.33 -16.98 -20.86
N ILE A 29 15.57 -17.81 -20.15
CA ILE A 29 14.47 -17.42 -19.28
C ILE A 29 14.75 -17.91 -17.86
N ALA A 30 14.16 -17.28 -16.86
CA ALA A 30 14.19 -17.74 -15.49
C ALA A 30 12.82 -18.31 -15.13
N VAL A 31 12.81 -19.55 -14.65
CA VAL A 31 11.61 -20.29 -14.28
C VAL A 31 11.65 -20.54 -12.78
N THR A 32 10.62 -20.09 -12.07
CA THR A 32 10.44 -20.34 -10.64
C THR A 32 9.59 -21.59 -10.43
N ASP A 33 10.11 -22.55 -9.69
CA ASP A 33 9.43 -23.80 -9.33
C ASP A 33 8.46 -23.63 -8.14
N ASP A 34 7.83 -24.72 -7.72
CA ASP A 34 6.92 -24.79 -6.58
C ASP A 34 7.60 -24.53 -5.23
N ASP A 35 8.90 -24.80 -5.14
CA ASP A 35 9.74 -24.50 -3.98
C ASP A 35 10.17 -23.02 -3.90
N GLY A 36 9.88 -22.22 -4.94
CA GLY A 36 10.14 -20.78 -4.97
C GLY A 36 11.56 -20.40 -5.38
N PHE A 37 12.33 -21.33 -5.96
CA PHE A 37 13.67 -21.07 -6.48
C PHE A 37 13.62 -20.62 -7.95
N GLU A 38 14.30 -19.51 -8.28
CA GLU A 38 14.42 -19.04 -9.66
C GLU A 38 15.59 -19.76 -10.37
N ILE A 39 15.27 -20.58 -11.37
CA ILE A 39 16.22 -21.37 -12.14
C ILE A 39 16.37 -20.78 -13.55
N PRO A 40 17.56 -20.29 -13.95
CA PRO A 40 17.80 -19.86 -15.31
C PRO A 40 17.92 -21.06 -16.26
N VAL A 41 17.10 -21.10 -17.30
CA VAL A 41 17.06 -22.16 -18.32
C VAL A 41 16.92 -21.61 -19.74
N LEU A 42 17.36 -22.41 -20.71
CA LEU A 42 17.20 -22.06 -22.12
C LEU A 42 15.73 -22.21 -22.55
N ALA A 43 15.23 -21.27 -23.35
CA ALA A 43 13.88 -21.29 -23.91
C ALA A 43 13.60 -22.54 -24.75
N SER A 44 14.63 -23.19 -25.29
CA SER A 44 14.54 -24.47 -26.00
C SER A 44 14.32 -25.68 -25.08
N GLN A 45 14.63 -25.55 -23.80
CA GLN A 45 14.53 -26.62 -22.79
C GLN A 45 13.23 -26.56 -21.99
N VAL A 46 12.29 -25.71 -22.38
CA VAL A 46 10.97 -25.60 -21.75
C VAL A 46 9.86 -25.73 -22.79
N THR A 47 8.71 -26.24 -22.38
CA THR A 47 7.51 -26.35 -23.21
C THR A 47 6.28 -25.80 -22.50
N ARG A 48 5.33 -25.25 -23.26
CA ARG A 48 4.07 -24.71 -22.72
C ARG A 48 3.17 -25.85 -22.26
N VAL A 49 2.64 -25.74 -21.05
CA VAL A 49 1.55 -26.59 -20.57
C VAL A 49 0.26 -25.82 -20.86
N HIS A 50 -0.53 -26.27 -21.83
CA HIS A 50 -1.67 -25.52 -22.39
C HIS A 50 -2.71 -25.12 -21.34
N GLY A 51 -3.15 -23.86 -21.42
CA GLY A 51 -4.25 -23.31 -20.60
C GLY A 51 -4.59 -21.83 -20.82
N GLN A 52 -3.98 -21.12 -21.78
CA GLN A 52 -4.36 -19.73 -22.08
C GLN A 52 -4.20 -19.43 -23.59
N THR A 53 -5.30 -18.97 -24.17
CA THR A 53 -5.48 -18.65 -25.58
C THR A 53 -4.65 -17.40 -25.92
N ASP A 54 -3.61 -17.57 -26.74
CA ASP A 54 -2.91 -16.45 -27.38
C ASP A 54 -3.90 -15.75 -28.34
N SER A 55 -4.50 -14.64 -27.92
CA SER A 55 -5.24 -13.74 -28.82
C SER A 55 -4.24 -12.81 -29.51
N SER A 56 -3.45 -13.36 -30.43
CA SER A 56 -2.93 -12.59 -31.56
C SER A 56 -3.92 -12.74 -32.69
N ASP A 57 -5.01 -11.98 -32.64
CA ASP A 57 -5.99 -11.92 -33.73
C ASP A 57 -6.15 -10.48 -34.21
N ASP A 58 -6.19 -10.38 -35.53
CA ASP A 58 -6.12 -9.21 -36.38
C ASP A 58 -7.03 -8.04 -35.97
N LEU A 59 -6.58 -6.84 -36.31
CA LEU A 59 -7.33 -5.59 -36.29
C LEU A 59 -8.51 -5.61 -37.28
N LYS A 60 -9.54 -6.42 -37.00
CA LYS A 60 -10.85 -6.31 -37.64
C LYS A 60 -11.79 -5.65 -36.65
N VAL A 61 -12.18 -4.41 -36.97
CA VAL A 61 -13.34 -3.76 -36.37
C VAL A 61 -14.57 -4.49 -36.91
N GLU A 62 -14.98 -5.56 -36.23
CA GLU A 62 -16.27 -6.18 -36.51
C GLU A 62 -17.38 -5.27 -35.98
N SER A 63 -18.07 -4.60 -36.90
CA SER A 63 -19.37 -4.00 -36.65
C SER A 63 -20.40 -5.10 -36.48
N ASN A 64 -20.42 -5.76 -35.32
CA ASN A 64 -21.50 -6.69 -34.96
C ASN A 64 -22.69 -5.91 -34.41
N SER A 65 -23.65 -5.66 -35.27
CA SER A 65 -24.96 -5.05 -35.00
C SER A 65 -25.95 -6.03 -34.33
N ASP A 66 -25.47 -6.89 -33.43
CA ASP A 66 -26.29 -7.91 -32.77
C ASP A 66 -25.94 -8.03 -31.28
N LEU A 67 -26.27 -7.00 -30.51
CA LEU A 67 -26.47 -7.13 -29.07
C LEU A 67 -27.70 -6.32 -28.66
N LYS A 68 -28.76 -7.03 -28.26
CA LYS A 68 -29.90 -6.51 -27.50
C LYS A 68 -29.40 -5.47 -26.51
N GLN A 69 -30.00 -4.27 -26.49
CA GLN A 69 -29.65 -3.12 -25.62
C GLN A 69 -29.25 -3.56 -24.20
N SER A 70 -27.97 -3.85 -24.00
CA SER A 70 -27.36 -3.88 -22.68
C SER A 70 -26.90 -2.46 -22.43
N HIS A 71 -27.34 -1.87 -21.31
CA HIS A 71 -26.88 -0.57 -20.86
C HIS A 71 -25.35 -0.46 -21.00
N PHE A 72 -24.88 0.62 -21.65
CA PHE A 72 -23.45 0.86 -21.82
C PHE A 72 -22.84 1.14 -20.45
N ILE A 73 -21.90 0.30 -20.04
CA ILE A 73 -21.22 0.42 -18.75
C ILE A 73 -19.97 1.25 -18.97
N SER A 74 -19.95 2.49 -18.49
CA SER A 74 -18.84 3.42 -18.69
C SER A 74 -17.63 3.14 -17.81
N ASN A 75 -17.85 2.62 -16.58
CA ASN A 75 -16.81 2.40 -15.57
C ASN A 75 -16.73 0.93 -15.15
N GLY A 76 -15.57 0.52 -14.65
CA GLY A 76 -15.31 -0.85 -14.20
C GLY A 76 -13.97 -1.39 -14.66
N ILE A 77 -12.96 -0.54 -14.79
CA ILE A 77 -11.60 -0.94 -15.17
C ILE A 77 -10.75 -1.02 -13.92
N PHE A 78 -10.21 -2.20 -13.62
CA PHE A 78 -9.49 -2.47 -12.38
C PHE A 78 -8.13 -3.10 -12.64
N LEU A 79 -7.15 -2.73 -11.84
CA LEU A 79 -5.97 -3.54 -11.61
C LEU A 79 -6.23 -4.44 -10.41
N ALA A 80 -6.11 -5.74 -10.63
CA ALA A 80 -6.29 -6.75 -9.60
C ALA A 80 -4.97 -7.47 -9.33
N ILE A 81 -4.61 -7.57 -8.05
CA ILE A 81 -3.40 -8.25 -7.60
C ILE A 81 -3.82 -9.40 -6.71
N SER A 82 -3.44 -10.62 -7.07
CA SER A 82 -3.81 -11.83 -6.35
C SER A 82 -2.61 -12.75 -6.21
N PRO A 83 -2.40 -13.39 -5.04
CA PRO A 83 -1.38 -14.41 -4.92
C PRO A 83 -1.80 -15.65 -5.72
N ASP A 84 -0.85 -16.42 -6.24
CA ASP A 84 -1.16 -17.68 -6.91
C ASP A 84 -1.78 -18.70 -5.95
N LYS A 85 -2.65 -19.56 -6.50
CA LYS A 85 -3.36 -20.58 -5.73
C LYS A 85 -2.44 -21.70 -5.25
N ARG A 86 -1.43 -22.06 -6.03
CA ARG A 86 -0.46 -23.12 -5.72
C ARG A 86 0.76 -22.55 -5.01
N SER A 87 1.17 -21.33 -5.37
CA SER A 87 2.35 -20.66 -4.81
C SER A 87 2.00 -19.27 -4.25
N PRO A 88 1.54 -19.18 -2.99
CA PRO A 88 1.09 -17.91 -2.40
C PRO A 88 2.13 -16.78 -2.35
N SER A 89 3.41 -17.11 -2.56
CA SER A 89 4.54 -16.18 -2.65
C SER A 89 4.64 -15.49 -4.02
N VAL A 90 3.91 -15.94 -5.04
CA VAL A 90 3.85 -15.29 -6.36
C VAL A 90 2.59 -14.44 -6.43
N ALA A 91 2.73 -13.18 -6.84
CA ALA A 91 1.62 -12.28 -7.09
C ALA A 91 1.39 -12.12 -8.60
N HIS A 92 0.14 -12.29 -9.04
CA HIS A 92 -0.31 -12.07 -10.40
C HIS A 92 -1.11 -10.78 -10.52
N PHE A 93 -0.76 -9.97 -11.51
CA PHE A 93 -1.43 -8.74 -11.86
C PHE A 93 -2.36 -9.01 -13.04
N HIS A 94 -3.63 -8.68 -12.86
CA HIS A 94 -4.66 -8.80 -13.88
C HIS A 94 -5.26 -7.43 -14.18
N LEU A 95 -5.33 -7.07 -15.44
CA LEU A 95 -6.16 -5.95 -15.89
C LEU A 95 -7.55 -6.50 -16.15
N ILE A 96 -8.54 -5.93 -15.47
CA ILE A 96 -9.94 -6.31 -15.57
C ILE A 96 -10.68 -5.17 -16.25
N ASN A 97 -11.49 -5.52 -17.24
CA ASN A 97 -12.40 -4.60 -17.91
C ASN A 97 -13.82 -5.12 -17.78
N SER A 98 -14.55 -4.65 -16.77
CA SER A 98 -15.99 -4.91 -16.59
C SER A 98 -16.86 -3.91 -17.36
N SER A 99 -16.25 -2.89 -17.97
CA SER A 99 -16.92 -1.88 -18.77
C SER A 99 -17.30 -2.39 -20.16
N SER A 100 -18.02 -1.56 -20.90
CA SER A 100 -18.38 -1.79 -22.31
C SER A 100 -17.34 -1.27 -23.30
N TRP A 101 -16.27 -0.63 -22.82
CA TRP A 101 -15.16 -0.17 -23.66
C TRP A 101 -14.27 -1.33 -24.11
N GLN A 102 -13.62 -1.17 -25.26
CA GLN A 102 -12.39 -1.89 -25.60
C GLN A 102 -11.20 -1.03 -25.19
N LEU A 103 -10.19 -1.64 -24.57
CA LEU A 103 -8.99 -0.95 -24.12
C LEU A 103 -7.81 -1.27 -25.04
N LEU A 104 -7.08 -0.25 -25.46
CA LEU A 104 -5.73 -0.39 -26.01
C LEU A 104 -4.76 0.07 -24.93
N PHE A 105 -3.94 -0.83 -24.38
CA PHE A 105 -3.19 -0.53 -23.17
C PHE A 105 -1.75 -1.02 -23.20
N THR A 106 -0.93 -0.42 -22.34
CA THR A 106 0.46 -0.84 -22.09
C THR A 106 0.74 -0.90 -20.60
N LEU A 107 1.69 -1.74 -20.22
CA LEU A 107 2.29 -1.82 -18.89
C LEU A 107 3.80 -1.62 -19.01
N TYR A 108 4.32 -0.65 -18.27
CA TYR A 108 5.75 -0.43 -18.08
C TYR A 108 6.14 -0.57 -16.61
N THR A 109 7.34 -1.06 -16.35
CA THR A 109 7.97 -1.02 -15.03
C THR A 109 9.12 -0.02 -15.03
N ARG A 110 9.26 0.74 -13.93
CA ARG A 110 10.37 1.68 -13.71
C ARG A 110 11.16 1.28 -12.46
N LYS A 111 12.46 1.05 -12.63
CA LYS A 111 13.40 0.83 -11.53
C LYS A 111 14.58 1.80 -11.67
N LYS A 112 14.71 2.72 -10.71
CA LYS A 112 15.65 3.84 -10.78
C LYS A 112 15.39 4.67 -12.05
N ASN A 113 16.32 4.65 -13.02
CA ASN A 113 16.23 5.37 -14.29
C ASN A 113 16.00 4.46 -15.51
N GLN A 114 15.72 3.17 -15.29
CA GLN A 114 15.43 2.23 -16.37
C GLN A 114 13.92 1.98 -16.46
N HIS A 115 13.41 2.06 -17.68
CA HIS A 115 12.03 1.73 -18.04
C HIS A 115 12.04 0.43 -18.84
N LYS A 116 11.11 -0.47 -18.54
CA LYS A 116 10.92 -1.72 -19.28
C LYS A 116 9.46 -1.89 -19.64
N GLY A 117 9.17 -2.13 -20.91
CA GLY A 117 7.82 -2.49 -21.36
C GLY A 117 7.55 -3.95 -21.03
N GLU A 118 6.58 -4.20 -20.16
CA GLU A 118 6.23 -5.56 -19.71
C GLU A 118 5.08 -6.16 -20.52
N TYR A 119 4.10 -5.32 -20.91
CA TYR A 119 2.93 -5.78 -21.65
C TYR A 119 2.39 -4.69 -22.57
N ALA A 120 1.84 -5.07 -23.71
CA ALA A 120 1.03 -4.22 -24.56
C ALA A 120 -0.05 -5.07 -25.23
N GLY A 121 -1.27 -4.56 -25.32
CA GLY A 121 -2.34 -5.33 -25.96
C GLY A 121 -3.70 -4.65 -25.97
N ILE A 122 -4.67 -5.41 -26.46
CA ILE A 122 -6.08 -5.02 -26.53
C ILE A 122 -6.86 -5.86 -25.51
N LEU A 123 -7.67 -5.21 -24.68
CA LEU A 123 -8.57 -5.88 -23.75
C LEU A 123 -10.02 -5.61 -24.17
N LYS A 124 -10.76 -6.69 -24.49
CA LYS A 124 -12.16 -6.59 -24.90
C LYS A 124 -13.05 -6.20 -23.72
N ALA A 125 -14.24 -5.70 -24.03
CA ALA A 125 -15.28 -5.46 -23.02
C ALA A 125 -15.59 -6.74 -22.23
N ARG A 126 -15.90 -6.57 -20.93
CA ARG A 126 -16.26 -7.68 -20.01
C ARG A 126 -15.24 -8.83 -20.01
N SER A 127 -13.95 -8.51 -20.03
CA SER A 127 -12.88 -9.52 -20.02
C SER A 127 -11.73 -9.10 -19.11
N ALA A 128 -10.88 -10.05 -18.76
CA ALA A 128 -9.68 -9.82 -17.95
C ALA A 128 -8.47 -10.52 -18.58
N VAL A 129 -7.28 -9.99 -18.34
CA VAL A 129 -6.02 -10.57 -18.82
C VAL A 129 -4.94 -10.44 -17.75
N GLN A 130 -4.14 -11.49 -17.58
CA GLN A 130 -2.94 -11.44 -16.74
C GLN A 130 -1.85 -10.66 -17.49
N ILE A 131 -1.35 -9.59 -16.89
CA ILE A 131 -0.40 -8.67 -17.52
C ILE A 131 1.00 -8.72 -16.92
N TYR A 132 1.14 -9.24 -15.70
CA TYR A 132 2.43 -9.32 -15.01
C TYR A 132 2.41 -10.33 -13.86
N SER A 133 3.58 -10.80 -13.45
CA SER A 133 3.75 -11.69 -12.28
C SER A 133 5.08 -11.42 -11.60
N CYS A 134 5.11 -11.43 -10.27
CA CYS A 134 6.35 -11.23 -9.50
C CYS A 134 6.27 -11.85 -8.10
N SER A 135 7.43 -12.02 -7.47
CA SER A 135 7.54 -12.55 -6.11
C SER A 135 7.03 -11.52 -5.08
N LEU A 136 6.01 -11.89 -4.31
CA LEU A 136 5.47 -11.11 -3.19
C LEU A 136 6.46 -11.00 -2.02
N ASN A 137 7.41 -11.94 -1.89
CA ASN A 137 8.45 -11.88 -0.85
C ASN A 137 9.44 -10.73 -1.09
N GLU A 138 9.59 -10.30 -2.35
CA GLU A 138 10.48 -9.20 -2.73
C GLU A 138 9.74 -7.87 -2.95
N LEU A 139 8.61 -7.69 -2.26
CA LEU A 139 7.77 -6.51 -2.41
C LEU A 139 8.53 -5.18 -2.29
N ASP A 140 9.49 -5.10 -1.37
CA ASP A 140 10.32 -3.89 -1.19
C ASP A 140 11.20 -3.56 -2.41
N LEU A 141 11.46 -4.57 -3.26
CA LEU A 141 12.26 -4.45 -4.49
C LEU A 141 11.40 -4.25 -5.74
N TRP A 142 10.07 -4.23 -5.61
CA TRP A 142 9.17 -4.06 -6.74
C TRP A 142 9.42 -2.72 -7.44
N PRO A 143 9.37 -2.70 -8.79
CA PRO A 143 9.44 -1.48 -9.55
C PRO A 143 8.16 -0.66 -9.35
N GLU A 144 8.18 0.56 -9.86
CA GLU A 144 6.96 1.33 -10.08
C GLU A 144 6.26 0.83 -11.34
N PHE A 145 4.95 0.63 -11.28
CA PHE A 145 4.13 0.11 -12.36
C PHE A 145 3.36 1.25 -13.02
N ASN A 146 3.50 1.37 -14.34
CA ASN A 146 2.89 2.42 -15.15
C ASN A 146 1.94 1.76 -16.15
N ILE A 147 0.64 2.02 -16.05
CA ILE A 147 -0.37 1.54 -16.99
C ILE A 147 -0.96 2.75 -17.70
N GLN A 148 -1.00 2.67 -19.03
CA GLN A 148 -1.72 3.63 -19.86
C GLN A 148 -2.74 2.88 -20.72
N ALA A 149 -3.98 3.36 -20.77
CA ALA A 149 -5.02 2.76 -21.59
C ALA A 149 -5.89 3.80 -22.32
N LEU A 150 -6.14 3.55 -23.60
CA LEU A 150 -7.08 4.28 -24.44
C LEU A 150 -8.39 3.50 -24.53
N LEU A 151 -9.51 4.21 -24.40
CA LEU A 151 -10.86 3.64 -24.40
C LEU A 151 -11.49 3.82 -25.78
N PHE A 152 -12.00 2.74 -26.34
CA PHE A 152 -12.63 2.73 -27.66
C PHE A 152 -13.98 2.01 -27.61
N SER A 153 -15.00 2.61 -28.23
CA SER A 153 -16.29 1.99 -28.48
C SER A 153 -16.71 2.35 -29.89
N PRO A 154 -17.30 1.42 -30.67
CA PRO A 154 -17.86 1.74 -31.99
C PRO A 154 -19.19 2.53 -31.90
N GLY A 155 -19.75 2.70 -30.69
CA GLY A 155 -20.98 3.46 -30.46
C GLY A 155 -20.77 4.98 -30.42
N ASN A 156 -21.85 5.71 -30.15
CA ASN A 156 -21.86 7.17 -30.07
C ASN A 156 -21.53 7.68 -28.65
N GLU A 157 -20.45 7.15 -28.07
CA GLU A 157 -20.00 7.54 -26.73
C GLU A 157 -18.99 8.69 -26.81
N GLU A 158 -18.98 9.56 -25.80
CA GLU A 158 -18.00 10.66 -25.74
C GLU A 158 -16.57 10.13 -25.58
N ILE A 159 -15.62 10.80 -26.24
CA ILE A 159 -14.19 10.48 -26.14
C ILE A 159 -13.73 10.66 -24.69
N GLN A 160 -13.18 9.60 -24.11
CA GLN A 160 -12.63 9.63 -22.76
C GLN A 160 -11.15 10.02 -22.76
N LYS A 161 -10.69 10.60 -21.66
CA LYS A 161 -9.25 10.79 -21.45
C LYS A 161 -8.57 9.42 -21.33
N PRO A 162 -7.30 9.30 -21.76
CA PRO A 162 -6.51 8.12 -21.47
C PRO A 162 -6.49 7.86 -19.96
N ILE A 163 -6.63 6.60 -19.58
CA ILE A 163 -6.36 6.16 -18.21
C ILE A 163 -4.84 6.17 -18.06
N GLU A 164 -4.37 6.87 -17.03
CA GLU A 164 -2.97 6.89 -16.64
C GLU A 164 -2.87 6.48 -15.16
N PHE A 165 -2.14 5.41 -14.90
CA PHE A 165 -1.92 4.88 -13.56
C PHE A 165 -0.43 4.69 -13.34
N SER A 166 0.12 5.29 -12.28
CA SER A 166 1.50 5.06 -11.87
C SER A 166 1.57 4.87 -10.37
N GLU A 167 1.97 3.67 -9.93
CA GLU A 167 2.06 3.36 -8.51
C GLU A 167 3.28 2.52 -8.16
N LYS A 168 3.81 2.75 -6.95
CA LYS A 168 4.83 1.91 -6.33
C LYS A 168 4.27 1.29 -5.06
N PHE A 169 3.96 0.01 -5.14
CA PHE A 169 3.33 -0.74 -4.06
C PHE A 169 4.25 -0.93 -2.83
N LYS A 170 3.64 -0.89 -1.65
CA LYS A 170 4.20 -1.13 -0.32
C LYS A 170 3.36 -2.17 0.42
N ALA A 171 3.91 -2.76 1.48
CA ALA A 171 3.22 -3.80 2.24
C ALA A 171 1.83 -3.37 2.76
N LYS A 172 1.68 -2.09 3.14
CA LYS A 172 0.40 -1.50 3.57
C LYS A 172 -0.69 -1.53 2.50
N ASP A 173 -0.34 -1.54 1.22
CA ASP A 173 -1.32 -1.53 0.12
C ASP A 173 -2.01 -2.90 -0.02
N PHE A 174 -1.41 -3.93 0.59
CA PHE A 174 -1.93 -5.30 0.64
C PHE A 174 -2.43 -5.71 2.04
N SER A 175 -2.53 -4.77 2.99
CA SER A 175 -3.07 -5.08 4.33
C SER A 175 -4.60 -5.14 4.37
N GLY A 176 -5.26 -4.62 3.33
CA GLY A 176 -6.73 -4.67 3.19
C GLY A 176 -7.24 -6.07 2.86
N ALA A 177 -8.54 -6.28 3.08
CA ALA A 177 -9.21 -7.52 2.69
C ALA A 177 -9.28 -7.65 1.16
N LYS A 178 -8.98 -8.85 0.66
CA LYS A 178 -9.17 -9.20 -0.76
C LYS A 178 -10.65 -9.27 -1.08
N LYS A 179 -11.01 -8.84 -2.29
CA LYS A 179 -12.38 -8.87 -2.81
C LYS A 179 -12.47 -9.87 -3.95
N GLN A 180 -13.59 -10.59 -4.03
CA GLN A 180 -13.88 -11.42 -5.18
C GLN A 180 -14.35 -10.54 -6.34
N HIS A 181 -13.90 -10.86 -7.56
CA HIS A 181 -14.39 -10.25 -8.79
C HIS A 181 -14.90 -11.35 -9.74
N GLU A 182 -15.97 -11.09 -10.48
CA GLU A 182 -16.65 -12.08 -11.34
C GLU A 182 -15.73 -12.64 -12.44
N LEU A 183 -14.86 -11.78 -12.97
CA LEU A 183 -13.88 -12.12 -14.01
C LEU A 183 -12.57 -12.73 -13.47
N LEU A 184 -12.49 -13.04 -12.17
CA LEU A 184 -11.32 -13.69 -11.57
C LEU A 184 -11.72 -14.96 -10.81
N GLU A 185 -10.86 -15.97 -10.88
CA GLU A 185 -11.05 -17.21 -10.11
C GLU A 185 -10.85 -17.01 -8.62
N GLN A 186 -9.96 -16.08 -8.23
CA GLN A 186 -9.50 -15.89 -6.86
C GLN A 186 -9.67 -14.45 -6.39
N ALA A 187 -9.87 -14.29 -5.08
CA ALA A 187 -9.99 -12.98 -4.45
C ALA A 187 -8.68 -12.18 -4.59
N ALA A 188 -8.82 -10.91 -4.92
CA ALA A 188 -7.70 -10.02 -5.23
C ALA A 188 -7.80 -8.69 -4.46
N TRP A 189 -6.68 -8.02 -4.30
CA TRP A 189 -6.68 -6.59 -4.02
C TRP A 189 -7.06 -5.85 -5.30
N LEU A 190 -8.16 -5.10 -5.27
CA LEU A 190 -8.72 -4.41 -6.44
C LEU A 190 -8.48 -2.91 -6.33
N ILE A 191 -7.90 -2.34 -7.39
CA ILE A 191 -7.63 -0.91 -7.53
C ILE A 191 -8.35 -0.46 -8.78
N GLN A 192 -9.27 0.50 -8.65
CA GLN A 192 -10.02 1.02 -9.79
C GLN A 192 -9.19 2.07 -10.53
N LEU A 193 -8.99 1.87 -11.83
CA LEU A 193 -8.14 2.72 -12.68
C LEU A 193 -8.92 3.84 -13.37
N ASP A 194 -10.21 3.64 -13.57
CA ASP A 194 -11.13 4.60 -14.19
C ASP A 194 -11.99 5.34 -13.16
N SER A 195 -11.59 5.31 -11.89
CA SER A 195 -12.17 6.26 -10.94
C SER A 195 -11.87 7.65 -11.47
N PRO A 196 -12.86 8.56 -11.51
CA PRO A 196 -12.57 9.94 -11.84
C PRO A 196 -11.44 10.38 -10.92
N GLU A 197 -10.37 10.92 -11.49
CA GLU A 197 -9.38 11.66 -10.70
C GLU A 197 -10.21 12.47 -9.72
N PRO A 198 -10.00 12.34 -8.39
CA PRO A 198 -10.68 13.24 -7.48
C PRO A 198 -10.40 14.60 -8.07
N LEU A 199 -11.45 15.32 -8.49
CA LEU A 199 -11.29 16.68 -8.97
C LEU A 199 -10.62 17.37 -7.79
N ILE A 200 -9.30 17.47 -7.87
CA ILE A 200 -8.54 18.30 -6.98
C ILE A 200 -8.76 19.67 -7.58
N ASP A 201 -10.01 20.11 -7.41
CA ASP A 201 -10.51 21.40 -7.74
C ASP A 201 -9.42 22.35 -7.28
N PRO A 202 -8.77 23.14 -8.15
CA PRO A 202 -7.73 24.03 -7.70
C PRO A 202 -8.25 24.99 -6.63
N GLU A 203 -9.57 25.13 -6.44
CA GLU A 203 -10.19 25.76 -5.28
C GLU A 203 -10.31 24.85 -4.05
N LYS A 204 -10.46 23.52 -4.15
CA LYS A 204 -10.26 22.57 -3.02
C LYS A 204 -8.79 22.28 -2.72
N LEU A 205 -7.92 22.40 -3.71
CA LEU A 205 -6.47 22.35 -3.64
C LEU A 205 -6.02 23.66 -3.00
N LYS A 206 -6.53 24.82 -3.45
CA LYS A 206 -6.39 26.06 -2.72
C LYS A 206 -7.04 25.97 -1.35
N GLU A 207 -8.23 25.45 -1.12
CA GLU A 207 -8.78 25.28 0.24
C GLU A 207 -8.03 24.21 1.06
N SER A 208 -7.29 23.29 0.45
CA SER A 208 -6.37 22.39 1.16
C SER A 208 -4.99 23.03 1.42
N PHE A 209 -4.66 24.11 0.70
CA PHE A 209 -3.47 24.95 0.88
C PHE A 209 -3.77 26.29 1.61
N PHE A 210 -5.05 26.67 1.73
CA PHE A 210 -5.64 27.93 2.22
C PHE A 210 -6.78 27.71 3.20
N ARG A 211 -7.07 26.45 3.60
CA ARG A 211 -7.36 26.26 5.03
C ARG A 211 -6.13 26.84 5.72
N PRO A 212 -6.28 27.80 6.66
CA PRO A 212 -5.16 28.17 7.49
C PRO A 212 -4.62 26.85 8.00
N HIS A 213 -3.29 26.66 7.94
CA HIS A 213 -2.57 25.67 8.70
C HIS A 213 -3.42 25.39 9.96
N THR A 214 -4.21 24.30 9.99
CA THR A 214 -4.44 23.67 11.28
C THR A 214 -3.02 23.31 11.60
N GLU A 215 -2.55 24.01 12.61
CA GLU A 215 -1.18 24.44 12.78
C GLU A 215 -0.29 23.28 12.33
N LYS A 216 0.92 23.56 11.80
CA LYS A 216 2.01 22.64 12.17
C LYS A 216 1.68 22.30 13.60
N ILE A 217 1.49 21.03 13.94
CA ILE A 217 1.64 20.69 15.34
C ILE A 217 3.12 21.04 15.52
N GLN A 218 3.41 22.33 15.74
CA GLN A 218 4.34 22.83 16.69
C GLN A 218 3.84 22.07 17.86
N ILE A 219 4.39 20.87 17.98
CA ILE A 219 4.36 20.15 19.20
C ILE A 219 4.91 21.22 20.13
N GLU A 220 4.06 21.90 20.89
CA GLU A 220 4.50 23.09 21.60
C GLU A 220 5.67 22.63 22.44
N LYS A 221 6.79 23.37 22.40
CA LYS A 221 7.96 22.99 23.16
C LYS A 221 7.47 22.82 24.60
N PRO A 222 7.47 21.60 25.16
CA PRO A 222 6.90 21.42 26.46
C PRO A 222 7.70 22.27 27.44
N GLY A 223 7.00 22.85 28.41
CA GLY A 223 7.67 23.52 29.52
C GLY A 223 8.67 22.58 30.16
N LYS A 224 9.65 23.15 30.88
CA LYS A 224 10.61 22.34 31.64
C LYS A 224 9.90 21.47 32.71
N GLU A 225 8.72 21.89 33.15
CA GLU A 225 7.84 21.21 34.10
C GLU A 225 6.48 20.96 33.43
N VAL A 226 5.98 19.73 33.47
CA VAL A 226 4.68 19.31 32.95
C VAL A 226 3.86 18.71 34.08
N ASP A 227 2.75 19.35 34.40
CA ASP A 227 1.79 18.88 35.40
C ASP A 227 0.82 17.86 34.79
N LEU A 228 0.72 16.69 35.39
CA LEU A 228 -0.13 15.59 34.96
C LEU A 228 -1.37 15.41 35.85
N HIS A 229 -1.61 16.28 36.84
CA HIS A 229 -2.84 16.24 37.63
C HIS A 229 -4.07 16.45 36.73
N ILE A 230 -5.11 15.63 36.92
CA ILE A 230 -6.26 15.61 36.02
C ILE A 230 -7.00 16.96 36.01
N GLU A 231 -6.99 17.68 37.13
CA GLU A 231 -7.56 19.02 37.29
C GLU A 231 -6.87 20.07 36.42
N LYS A 232 -5.67 19.79 35.91
CA LYS A 232 -4.97 20.63 34.93
C LYS A 232 -5.21 20.22 33.49
N LEU A 233 -5.64 18.97 33.27
CA LEU A 233 -5.81 18.41 31.94
C LEU A 233 -7.27 18.48 31.47
N ARG A 234 -8.23 18.51 32.39
CA ARG A 234 -9.66 18.48 32.08
C ARG A 234 -10.51 19.13 33.17
N ASP A 235 -11.50 19.91 32.77
CA ASP A 235 -12.44 20.57 33.70
C ASP A 235 -13.58 19.64 34.16
N ASP A 236 -13.99 18.68 33.34
CA ASP A 236 -15.08 17.72 33.57
C ASP A 236 -14.62 16.41 34.25
N TYR A 237 -13.48 16.43 34.93
CA TYR A 237 -12.85 15.26 35.54
C TYR A 237 -13.72 14.53 36.57
N GLN A 238 -14.70 15.23 37.16
CA GLN A 238 -15.63 14.68 38.15
C GLN A 238 -16.54 13.58 37.59
N PHE A 239 -16.70 13.50 36.27
CA PHE A 239 -17.51 12.49 35.58
C PHE A 239 -16.70 11.28 35.11
N LEU A 240 -15.39 11.25 35.36
CA LEU A 240 -14.50 10.21 34.87
C LEU A 240 -14.19 9.17 35.94
N ASN A 241 -14.05 7.92 35.51
CA ASN A 241 -13.57 6.85 36.38
C ASN A 241 -12.04 6.85 36.50
N SER A 242 -11.50 6.16 37.51
CA SER A 242 -10.05 6.16 37.78
C SER A 242 -9.20 5.60 36.63
N SER A 243 -9.73 4.70 35.80
CA SER A 243 -9.02 4.18 34.63
C SER A 243 -8.95 5.22 33.52
N GLU A 244 -10.07 5.90 33.23
CA GLU A 244 -10.14 6.98 32.24
C GLU A 244 -9.22 8.14 32.63
N ILE A 245 -9.19 8.49 33.91
CA ILE A 245 -8.27 9.51 34.45
C ILE A 245 -6.82 9.09 34.16
N LEU A 246 -6.44 7.85 34.51
CA LEU A 246 -5.08 7.36 34.27
C LEU A 246 -4.72 7.35 32.77
N ASP A 247 -5.65 6.95 31.90
CA ASP A 247 -5.42 6.92 30.46
C ASP A 247 -5.20 8.32 29.88
N ILE A 248 -5.96 9.32 30.34
CA ILE A 248 -5.78 10.73 29.94
C ILE A 248 -4.42 11.25 30.41
N GLN A 249 -4.06 11.00 31.67
CA GLN A 249 -2.78 11.42 32.24
C GLN A 249 -1.60 10.77 31.50
N MET A 250 -1.69 9.46 31.20
CA MET A 250 -0.67 8.73 30.45
C MET A 250 -0.59 9.17 28.98
N SER A 251 -1.71 9.52 28.36
CA SER A 251 -1.75 10.06 27.00
C SER A 251 -1.05 11.42 26.94
N HIS A 252 -1.35 12.32 27.89
CA HIS A 252 -0.68 13.62 28.00
C HIS A 252 0.82 13.49 28.28
N PHE A 253 1.20 12.55 29.15
CA PHE A 253 2.59 12.20 29.42
C PHE A 253 3.33 11.77 28.15
N ARG A 254 2.80 10.79 27.38
CA ARG A 254 3.43 10.31 26.14
C ARG A 254 3.59 11.43 25.12
N LYS A 255 2.52 12.22 24.90
CA LYS A 255 2.56 13.37 24.00
C LYS A 255 3.66 14.36 24.37
N SER A 256 3.82 14.65 25.65
CA SER A 256 4.85 15.56 26.17
C SER A 256 6.27 14.97 26.12
N LEU A 257 6.41 13.65 26.29
CA LEU A 257 7.68 12.94 26.13
C LEU A 257 8.16 13.00 24.67
N ASP A 258 7.29 12.66 23.72
CA ASP A 258 7.56 12.72 22.29
C ASP A 258 7.91 14.15 21.86
N ALA A 259 7.18 15.13 22.41
CA ALA A 259 7.46 16.54 22.23
C ALA A 259 8.86 16.96 22.65
N ALA A 260 9.29 16.57 23.86
CA ALA A 260 10.61 16.90 24.37
C ALA A 260 11.74 16.30 23.51
N ILE A 261 11.52 15.08 23.02
CA ILE A 261 12.43 14.37 22.12
C ILE A 261 12.56 15.08 20.78
N VAL A 262 11.43 15.41 20.12
CA VAL A 262 11.42 16.09 18.82
C VAL A 262 12.14 17.44 18.91
N HIS A 263 11.95 18.16 20.02
CA HIS A 263 12.59 19.46 20.28
C HIS A 263 14.00 19.38 20.86
N LYS A 264 14.56 18.18 21.03
CA LYS A 264 15.92 17.96 21.59
C LYS A 264 16.13 18.66 22.93
N ILE A 265 15.10 18.65 23.80
CA ILE A 265 15.19 19.21 25.14
C ILE A 265 16.07 18.28 26.00
N PRO A 266 17.03 18.80 26.78
CA PRO A 266 17.95 17.96 27.55
C PRO A 266 17.29 17.18 28.68
N SER A 267 16.34 17.79 29.39
CA SER A 267 15.52 17.14 30.42
C SER A 267 14.15 17.78 30.58
N ILE A 268 13.20 17.01 31.12
CA ILE A 268 11.84 17.45 31.41
C ILE A 268 11.38 16.85 32.76
N ILE A 269 10.65 17.63 33.55
CA ILE A 269 10.11 17.23 34.85
C ILE A 269 8.61 16.96 34.71
N PHE A 270 8.16 15.75 35.04
CA PHE A 270 6.75 15.39 35.10
C PHE A 270 6.25 15.37 36.54
N ILE A 271 5.21 16.14 36.85
CA ILE A 271 4.59 16.22 38.17
C ILE A 271 3.35 15.32 38.15
N HIS A 272 3.42 14.21 38.89
CA HIS A 272 2.37 13.16 38.93
C HIS A 272 1.67 13.06 40.30
N GLY A 273 2.13 13.84 41.28
CA GLY A 273 1.54 13.92 42.62
C GLY A 273 2.01 12.80 43.56
N SER A 274 1.72 12.95 44.86
CA SER A 274 2.15 12.02 45.92
C SER A 274 1.10 10.97 46.31
N GLY A 275 0.11 10.71 45.45
CA GLY A 275 -1.00 9.79 45.73
C GLY A 275 -0.56 8.31 45.84
N ASN A 276 -1.44 7.38 45.44
CA ASN A 276 -1.18 5.93 45.56
C ASN A 276 -0.03 5.38 44.68
N GLY A 277 0.68 6.23 43.94
CA GLY A 277 1.83 5.84 43.13
C GLY A 277 1.50 5.15 41.80
N THR A 278 0.23 4.96 41.45
CA THR A 278 -0.18 4.31 40.19
C THR A 278 0.37 5.01 38.96
N LEU A 279 0.17 6.34 38.86
CA LEU A 279 0.67 7.15 37.74
C LEU A 279 2.20 7.14 37.67
N ARG A 280 2.87 7.30 38.82
CA ARG A 280 4.33 7.20 38.94
C ARG A 280 4.86 5.89 38.35
N ASN A 281 4.27 4.77 38.76
CA ASN A 281 4.73 3.44 38.35
C ASN A 281 4.55 3.23 36.84
N GLU A 282 3.44 3.67 36.26
CA GLU A 282 3.21 3.51 34.82
C GLU A 282 4.10 4.46 33.99
N ILE A 283 4.39 5.66 34.48
CA ILE A 283 5.40 6.57 33.90
C ILE A 283 6.77 5.88 33.91
N HIS A 284 7.23 5.40 35.07
CA HIS A 284 8.55 4.76 35.24
C HIS A 284 8.69 3.52 34.33
N LYS A 285 7.64 2.72 34.21
CA LYS A 285 7.58 1.56 33.30
C LYS A 285 7.62 1.96 31.83
N THR A 286 7.05 3.11 31.47
CA THR A 286 7.05 3.62 30.09
C THR A 286 8.44 4.16 29.72
N ILE A 287 9.05 5.01 30.55
CA ILE A 287 10.36 5.61 30.27
C ILE A 287 11.53 4.64 30.37
N SER A 288 11.47 3.64 31.26
CA SER A 288 12.51 2.63 31.40
C SER A 288 12.71 1.78 30.15
N LYS A 289 11.68 1.67 29.29
CA LYS A 289 11.73 0.95 28.01
C LYS A 289 11.99 1.86 26.81
N HIS A 290 12.06 3.18 27.02
CA HIS A 290 12.09 4.14 25.93
C HIS A 290 13.52 4.34 25.37
N ALA A 291 13.72 4.08 24.08
CA ALA A 291 15.06 4.07 23.46
C ALA A 291 15.81 5.40 23.53
N GLN A 292 15.10 6.53 23.58
CA GLN A 292 15.68 7.89 23.62
C GLN A 292 15.81 8.47 25.04
N VAL A 293 15.39 7.73 26.07
CA VAL A 293 15.62 8.13 27.47
C VAL A 293 17.01 7.65 27.89
N LYS A 294 17.80 8.55 28.46
CA LYS A 294 19.14 8.26 28.99
C LYS A 294 19.06 7.77 30.43
N THR A 295 18.35 8.50 31.28
CA THR A 295 18.11 8.16 32.69
C THR A 295 16.93 8.98 33.22
N PHE A 296 16.39 8.60 34.37
CA PHE A 296 15.37 9.37 35.09
C PHE A 296 15.60 9.30 36.60
N MET A 297 15.15 10.31 37.33
CA MET A 297 15.22 10.37 38.80
C MET A 297 14.05 11.15 39.38
N ASP A 298 13.76 10.99 40.67
CA ASP A 298 12.76 11.83 41.33
C ASP A 298 13.24 13.29 41.36
N ALA A 299 12.38 14.23 40.97
CA ALA A 299 12.74 15.63 40.77
C ALA A 299 12.45 16.50 42.01
N HIS A 300 13.37 17.41 42.34
CA HIS A 300 13.18 18.52 43.29
C HIS A 300 12.38 18.17 44.57
N LYS A 301 12.96 17.30 45.42
CA LYS A 301 12.33 16.83 46.67
C LYS A 301 11.86 17.94 47.60
N GLU A 302 12.55 19.09 47.59
CA GLU A 302 12.20 20.25 48.42
C GLU A 302 10.92 20.97 47.97
N ARG A 303 10.55 20.86 46.68
CA ARG A 303 9.41 21.58 46.09
C ARG A 303 8.21 20.67 45.79
N PHE A 304 8.46 19.41 45.44
CA PHE A 304 7.41 18.46 45.01
C PHE A 304 7.43 17.14 45.80
N GLY A 305 8.26 17.00 46.83
CA GLY A 305 8.43 15.74 47.56
C GLY A 305 8.82 14.59 46.64
N TYR A 306 8.06 13.50 46.65
CA TYR A 306 8.22 12.36 45.72
C TYR A 306 7.25 12.40 44.53
N GLY A 307 6.54 13.52 44.35
CA GLY A 307 5.47 13.67 43.36
C GLY A 307 5.91 14.14 41.98
N ALA A 308 7.22 14.12 41.68
CA ALA A 308 7.74 14.51 40.39
C ALA A 308 8.91 13.63 39.93
N THR A 309 9.05 13.45 38.62
CA THR A 309 10.12 12.67 37.99
C THR A 309 10.76 13.46 36.86
N GLU A 310 12.08 13.64 36.93
CA GLU A 310 12.89 14.26 35.88
C GLU A 310 13.43 13.19 34.94
N VAL A 311 13.22 13.38 33.65
CA VAL A 311 13.65 12.49 32.57
C VAL A 311 14.73 13.19 31.76
N PHE A 312 15.87 12.54 31.59
CA PHE A 312 17.00 13.00 30.79
C PHE A 312 17.03 12.26 29.46
N PHE A 313 17.16 13.00 28.36
CA PHE A 313 17.18 12.43 27.01
C PHE A 313 18.62 12.21 26.50
N LYS A 314 18.75 11.41 25.43
CA LYS A 314 20.03 11.11 24.76
C LYS A 314 20.49 12.24 23.83
#